data_AF-A0A926NSB9-F1
#
_entry.id   AF-A0A926NSB9-F1
#
_cell.length_a   1.000
_cell.length_b   1.000
_cell.length_c   1.000
_cell.angle_alpha   90.00
_cell.angle_beta   90.00
_cell.angle_gamma   90.00
#
_symmetry.space_group_name_H-M   'P 1'
#
loop_
_entity.id
_entity.type
_entity.pdbx_description
1 polymer ?
#
loop_
_entity_poly.entity_id
_entity_poly.type
_entity_poly.pdbx_seq_one_letter_code
_entity_poly.pdbx_strand_id
1 'polypeptide(L)'
;MRINRVLMCLLLPFQLLAQDTTAFKKQAMRYAVATFDGDHKTVIELTYPVLIDLSGGPELMQKLITDKIETLRKRGVTRFDGTVGSPGKFYKAGSQIHCLIPEYIIFKMPKGHYAGQSYLLGVSDDKGKKWKFLDVGSMPPNILHKLLPDFNNELVIPESPKPVYFDD
;
A
#
# COMPACT_ATOMS: atom_id res chain seq x y z
N MET A 1 38.10 -41.22 -27.44
CA MET A 1 36.72 -40.98 -27.90
C MET A 1 36.10 -39.89 -27.02
N ARG A 2 35.74 -38.76 -27.62
CA ARG A 2 35.10 -37.60 -26.96
C ARG A 2 33.66 -37.95 -26.59
N ILE A 3 33.16 -37.45 -25.44
CA ILE A 3 32.11 -36.41 -25.34
C ILE A 3 31.88 -36.12 -23.86
N ASN A 4 32.17 -34.87 -23.51
CA ASN A 4 31.83 -34.17 -22.29
C ASN A 4 30.39 -33.63 -22.43
N ARG A 5 29.49 -33.83 -21.47
CA ARG A 5 28.25 -33.01 -21.37
C ARG A 5 27.85 -32.77 -19.91
N VAL A 6 28.38 -31.65 -19.40
CA VAL A 6 27.84 -30.88 -18.27
C VAL A 6 26.36 -30.63 -18.53
N LEU A 7 25.49 -31.20 -17.69
CA LEU A 7 24.07 -30.89 -17.67
C LEU A 7 23.88 -29.64 -16.79
N MET A 8 24.06 -28.47 -17.39
CA MET A 8 23.81 -27.18 -16.75
C MET A 8 22.28 -26.96 -16.70
N CYS A 9 21.67 -27.21 -15.55
CA CYS A 9 20.27 -26.88 -15.28
C CYS A 9 20.07 -25.36 -15.39
N LEU A 10 19.52 -24.91 -16.52
CA LEU A 10 18.90 -23.60 -16.66
C LEU A 10 17.62 -23.57 -15.80
N LEU A 11 17.78 -23.22 -14.52
CA LEU A 11 16.66 -22.84 -13.67
C LEU A 11 16.18 -21.44 -14.07
N LEU A 12 14.91 -21.38 -14.43
CA LEU A 12 14.24 -20.29 -15.12
C LEU A 12 14.26 -18.95 -14.36
N PRO A 13 14.17 -17.79 -15.07
CA PRO A 13 13.98 -16.45 -14.49
C PRO A 13 12.64 -16.24 -13.74
N PHE A 14 11.89 -17.31 -13.44
CA PHE A 14 10.58 -17.24 -12.79
C PHE A 14 10.65 -16.87 -11.30
N GLN A 15 11.81 -17.05 -10.67
CA GLN A 15 11.98 -16.72 -9.25
C GLN A 15 12.05 -15.21 -8.97
N LEU A 16 12.43 -14.39 -9.94
CA LEU A 16 12.56 -12.93 -9.78
C LEU A 16 11.20 -12.24 -9.57
N LEU A 17 10.19 -12.59 -10.37
CA LEU A 17 8.83 -12.03 -10.23
C LEU A 17 8.16 -12.42 -8.90
N ALA A 18 8.40 -13.65 -8.43
CA ALA A 18 7.89 -14.12 -7.14
C ALA A 18 8.56 -13.38 -5.95
N GLN A 19 9.84 -13.02 -6.09
CA GLN A 19 10.56 -12.27 -5.07
C GLN A 19 10.07 -10.82 -4.98
N ASP A 20 9.86 -10.16 -6.11
CA ASP A 20 9.40 -8.76 -6.17
C ASP A 20 7.98 -8.60 -5.60
N THR A 21 7.08 -9.54 -5.93
CA THR A 21 5.71 -9.57 -5.41
C THR A 21 5.66 -9.79 -3.90
N THR A 22 6.55 -10.64 -3.36
CA THR A 22 6.67 -10.91 -1.92
C THR A 22 7.17 -9.70 -1.15
N ALA A 23 8.22 -9.04 -1.64
CA ALA A 23 8.80 -7.86 -1.00
C ALA A 23 7.80 -6.69 -0.95
N PHE A 24 7.12 -6.44 -2.08
CA PHE A 24 6.07 -5.43 -2.17
C PHE A 24 4.92 -5.71 -1.20
N LYS A 25 4.33 -6.92 -1.23
CA LYS A 25 3.21 -7.28 -0.35
C LYS A 25 3.60 -7.18 1.13
N LYS A 26 4.81 -7.60 1.50
CA LYS A 26 5.31 -7.50 2.88
C LYS A 26 5.41 -6.05 3.34
N GLN A 27 5.93 -5.15 2.51
CA GLN A 27 6.04 -3.73 2.84
C GLN A 27 4.66 -3.05 2.90
N ALA A 28 3.74 -3.41 1.99
CA ALA A 28 2.36 -2.93 2.01
C ALA A 28 1.62 -3.39 3.27
N MET A 29 1.77 -4.65 3.66
CA MET A 29 1.21 -5.17 4.92
C MET A 29 1.78 -4.42 6.14
N ARG A 30 3.09 -4.16 6.16
CA ARG A 30 3.73 -3.38 7.23
C ARG A 30 3.13 -1.97 7.31
N TYR A 31 2.91 -1.30 6.17
CA TYR A 31 2.28 0.01 6.11
C TYR A 31 0.83 -0.02 6.64
N ALA A 32 0.02 -0.97 6.18
CA ALA A 32 -1.37 -1.11 6.59
C ALA A 32 -1.47 -1.33 8.11
N VAL A 33 -0.75 -2.32 8.65
CA VAL A 33 -0.73 -2.61 10.09
C VAL A 33 -0.29 -1.40 10.90
N ALA A 34 0.81 -0.75 10.51
CA ALA A 34 1.30 0.44 11.20
C ALA A 34 0.28 1.61 11.23
N THR A 35 -0.47 1.78 10.14
CA THR A 35 -1.52 2.81 10.04
C THR A 35 -2.60 2.61 11.09
N PHE A 36 -3.01 1.37 11.33
CA PHE A 36 -4.10 1.04 12.24
C PHE A 36 -3.66 0.81 13.69
N ASP A 37 -2.41 0.40 13.91
CA ASP A 37 -1.79 0.29 15.23
C ASP A 37 -1.33 1.65 15.81
N GLY A 38 -1.29 2.70 14.98
CA GLY A 38 -0.80 4.02 15.37
C GLY A 38 0.72 4.11 15.44
N ASP A 39 1.45 3.23 14.73
CA ASP A 39 2.90 3.36 14.55
C ASP A 39 3.21 4.45 13.53
N HIS A 40 3.12 5.70 13.99
CA HIS A 40 3.35 6.88 13.16
C HIS A 40 4.74 6.89 12.51
N LYS A 41 5.75 6.34 13.20
CA LYS A 41 7.12 6.28 12.68
C LYS A 41 7.17 5.42 11.42
N THR A 42 6.61 4.21 11.47
CA THR A 42 6.56 3.33 10.30
C THR A 42 5.67 3.90 9.21
N VAL A 43 4.53 4.51 9.55
CA VAL A 43 3.66 5.15 8.55
C VAL A 43 4.39 6.26 7.80
N ILE A 44 5.04 7.19 8.51
CA ILE A 44 5.80 8.27 7.91
C ILE A 44 6.98 7.73 7.09
N GLU A 45 7.71 6.74 7.62
CA GLU A 45 8.81 6.08 6.91
C GLU A 45 8.36 5.50 5.57
N LEU A 46 7.19 4.85 5.53
CA LEU A 46 6.70 4.14 4.36
C LEU A 46 5.77 4.99 3.47
N THR A 47 5.40 6.20 3.89
CA THR A 47 4.59 7.10 3.06
C THR A 47 5.43 7.70 1.92
N TYR A 48 4.80 7.93 0.76
CA TYR A 48 5.45 8.62 -0.35
C TYR A 48 5.91 10.03 0.05
N PRO A 49 7.20 10.39 -0.11
CA PRO A 49 7.78 11.59 0.52
C PRO A 49 7.12 12.88 0.07
N VAL A 50 6.71 13.00 -1.20
CA VAL A 50 6.01 14.20 -1.70
C VAL A 50 4.71 14.45 -0.93
N LEU A 51 4.01 13.39 -0.48
CA LEU A 51 2.83 13.53 0.36
C LEU A 51 3.17 14.05 1.77
N ILE A 52 4.31 13.64 2.34
CA ILE A 52 4.78 14.16 3.62
C ILE A 52 5.07 15.67 3.50
N ASP A 53 5.78 16.07 2.44
CA ASP A 53 6.13 17.47 2.21
C ASP A 53 4.89 18.33 2.00
N LEU A 54 3.93 17.87 1.18
CA LEU A 54 2.65 18.57 0.98
C LEU A 54 1.78 18.63 2.23
N SER A 55 1.95 17.69 3.15
CA SER A 55 1.25 17.70 4.45
C SER A 55 1.88 18.66 5.45
N GLY A 56 2.96 19.38 5.08
CA GLY A 56 3.70 20.28 5.97
C GLY A 56 4.78 19.60 6.81
N GLY A 57 5.23 18.42 6.40
CA GLY A 57 6.31 17.68 7.05
C GLY A 57 5.85 16.53 7.96
N PRO A 58 6.81 15.76 8.51
CA PRO A 58 6.53 14.54 9.25
C PRO A 58 5.75 14.80 10.56
N GLU A 59 6.01 15.91 11.24
CA GLU A 59 5.33 16.27 12.50
C GLU A 59 3.84 16.55 12.28
N LEU A 60 3.51 17.31 11.23
CA LEU A 60 2.13 17.60 10.89
C LEU A 60 1.41 16.35 10.38
N MET A 61 2.09 15.50 9.60
CA MET A 61 1.55 14.19 9.21
C MET A 61 1.24 13.31 10.44
N GLN A 62 2.15 13.22 11.41
CA GLN A 62 1.92 12.50 12.65
C GLN A 62 0.65 13.00 13.35
N LYS A 63 0.54 14.32 13.51
CA LYS A 63 -0.63 14.93 14.14
C LYS A 63 -1.93 14.59 13.40
N LEU A 64 -1.95 14.69 12.07
CA LEU A 64 -3.13 14.36 11.26
C LEU A 64 -3.56 12.90 11.44
N ILE A 65 -2.60 11.97 11.51
CA ILE A 65 -2.89 10.55 11.75
C ILE A 65 -3.46 10.37 13.17
N THR A 66 -2.84 10.96 14.19
CA THR A 66 -3.33 10.89 15.58
C THR A 66 -4.75 11.43 15.70
N ASP A 67 -5.01 12.64 15.18
CA ASP A 67 -6.33 13.28 15.24
C ASP A 67 -7.40 12.42 14.56
N LYS A 68 -7.07 11.78 13.43
CA LYS A 68 -7.99 10.89 12.70
C LYS A 68 -8.33 9.65 13.52
N ILE A 69 -7.34 8.99 14.12
CA ILE A 69 -7.55 7.81 14.98
C ILE A 69 -8.39 8.19 16.20
N GLU A 70 -8.09 9.32 16.86
CA GLU A 70 -8.89 9.80 18.00
C GLU A 70 -10.33 10.11 17.62
N THR A 71 -10.55 10.72 16.46
CA THR A 71 -11.89 10.99 15.94
C THR A 71 -12.68 9.70 15.74
N LEU A 72 -12.04 8.64 15.21
CA LEU A 72 -12.67 7.35 15.02
C LEU A 72 -12.96 6.66 16.37
N ARG A 73 -12.05 6.74 17.34
CA ARG A 73 -12.29 6.25 18.71
C ARG A 73 -13.46 6.96 19.39
N LYS A 74 -13.55 8.30 19.26
CA LYS A 74 -14.68 9.10 19.77
C LYS A 74 -16.02 8.70 19.14
N ARG A 75 -16.01 8.15 17.92
CA ARG A 75 -17.19 7.60 17.23
C ARG A 75 -17.52 6.15 17.64
N GLY A 76 -16.79 5.59 18.60
CA GLY A 76 -17.03 4.27 19.16
C GLY A 76 -16.24 3.14 18.52
N VAL A 77 -15.25 3.43 17.66
CA VAL A 77 -14.36 2.38 17.15
C VAL A 77 -13.41 1.93 18.27
N THR A 78 -13.48 0.65 18.63
CA THR A 78 -12.68 0.05 19.72
C THR A 78 -11.40 -0.61 19.22
N ARG A 79 -11.39 -1.05 17.96
CA ARG A 79 -10.22 -1.67 17.32
C ARG A 79 -10.24 -1.42 15.82
N PHE A 80 -9.04 -1.34 15.25
CA PHE A 80 -8.79 -1.31 13.81
C PHE A 80 -7.95 -2.54 13.46
N ASP A 81 -8.31 -3.22 12.38
CA ASP A 81 -7.45 -4.22 11.77
C ASP A 81 -7.28 -3.90 10.29
N GLY A 82 -6.05 -3.96 9.80
CA GLY A 82 -5.72 -3.74 8.40
C GLY A 82 -5.00 -4.95 7.81
N THR A 83 -5.38 -5.33 6.60
CA THR A 83 -4.69 -6.37 5.82
C THR A 83 -4.58 -5.93 4.37
N VAL A 84 -3.74 -6.61 3.60
CA VAL A 84 -3.62 -6.37 2.15
C VAL A 84 -3.87 -7.64 1.35
N GLY A 85 -4.45 -7.46 0.17
CA GLY A 85 -4.76 -8.52 -0.79
C GLY A 85 -3.52 -9.02 -1.55
N SER A 86 -3.70 -9.23 -2.85
CA SER A 86 -2.61 -9.61 -3.76
C SER A 86 -2.16 -8.41 -4.58
N PRO A 87 -0.86 -8.28 -4.86
CA PRO A 87 -0.34 -7.25 -5.76
C PRO A 87 -0.98 -7.35 -7.14
N GLY A 88 -1.30 -6.21 -7.74
CA GLY A 88 -1.71 -6.12 -9.14
C GLY A 88 -0.53 -6.24 -10.11
N LYS A 89 -0.77 -5.79 -11.35
CA LYS A 89 0.30 -5.63 -12.35
C LYS A 89 1.28 -4.55 -11.89
N PHE A 90 2.57 -4.78 -12.14
CA PHE A 90 3.62 -3.78 -11.97
C PHE A 90 3.73 -2.95 -13.25
N TYR A 91 3.62 -1.63 -13.11
CA TYR A 91 3.66 -0.69 -14.21
C TYR A 91 4.95 0.12 -14.16
N LYS A 92 5.54 0.36 -15.33
CA LYS A 92 6.61 1.33 -15.46
C LYS A 92 5.99 2.73 -15.57
N ALA A 93 6.49 3.65 -14.76
CA ALA A 93 6.03 5.04 -14.65
C ALA A 93 7.27 5.95 -14.63
N GLY A 94 7.69 6.43 -15.81
CA GLY A 94 8.99 7.11 -15.96
C GLY A 94 10.16 6.20 -15.57
N SER A 95 10.92 6.60 -14.55
CA SER A 95 11.99 5.81 -13.93
C SER A 95 11.50 4.90 -12.79
N GLN A 96 10.26 5.07 -12.35
CA GLN A 96 9.67 4.37 -11.20
C GLN A 96 8.92 3.11 -11.61
N ILE A 97 8.65 2.27 -10.61
CA ILE A 97 7.71 1.16 -10.70
C ILE A 97 6.51 1.48 -9.79
N HIS A 98 5.31 1.37 -10.35
CA HIS A 98 4.06 1.51 -9.62
C HIS A 98 3.34 0.17 -9.53
N CYS A 99 2.73 -0.13 -8.39
CA CYS A 99 1.92 -1.32 -8.22
C CYS A 99 0.77 -1.04 -7.24
N LEU A 100 -0.44 -1.45 -7.63
CA LEU A 100 -1.64 -1.29 -6.80
C LEU A 100 -1.89 -2.57 -6.00
N ILE A 101 -2.36 -2.42 -4.76
CA ILE A 101 -2.81 -3.54 -3.92
C ILE A 101 -4.07 -3.17 -3.15
N PRO A 102 -5.10 -4.04 -3.10
CA PRO A 102 -6.25 -3.83 -2.23
C PRO A 102 -5.82 -3.85 -0.77
N GLU A 103 -6.35 -2.90 0.00
CA GLU A 103 -6.27 -2.88 1.46
C GLU A 103 -7.66 -3.16 2.03
N TYR A 104 -7.74 -4.06 3.00
CA TYR A 104 -8.98 -4.41 3.69
C TYR A 104 -8.91 -3.93 5.13
N ILE A 105 -9.96 -3.26 5.57
CA ILE A 105 -10.01 -2.57 6.85
C ILE A 105 -11.21 -3.08 7.63
N ILE A 106 -11.01 -3.54 8.87
CA ILE A 106 -12.10 -3.89 9.78
C ILE A 106 -12.11 -2.89 10.93
N PHE A 107 -13.25 -2.24 11.12
CA PHE A 107 -13.53 -1.41 12.29
C PHE A 107 -14.38 -2.20 13.26
N LYS A 108 -13.89 -2.44 14.47
CA LYS A 108 -14.70 -3.01 15.54
C LYS A 108 -15.42 -1.91 16.31
N MET A 109 -16.71 -2.10 16.54
CA MET A 109 -17.55 -1.25 17.37
C MET A 109 -18.28 -2.09 18.41
N PRO A 110 -18.88 -1.49 19.45
CA PRO A 110 -19.60 -2.25 20.49
C PRO A 110 -20.75 -3.12 19.98
N LYS A 111 -21.33 -2.80 18.82
CA LYS A 111 -22.52 -3.48 18.28
C LYS A 111 -22.22 -4.42 17.12
N GLY A 112 -20.99 -4.46 16.62
CA GLY A 112 -20.63 -5.21 15.42
C GLY A 112 -19.39 -4.63 14.74
N HIS A 113 -19.26 -4.94 13.46
CA HIS A 113 -18.09 -4.63 12.65
C HIS A 113 -18.47 -3.89 11.36
N TYR A 114 -17.56 -3.03 10.89
CA TYR A 114 -17.60 -2.51 9.54
C TYR A 114 -16.39 -3.03 8.76
N ALA A 115 -16.62 -3.66 7.61
CA ALA A 115 -15.59 -3.98 6.63
C ALA A 115 -15.54 -2.89 5.55
N GLY A 116 -14.38 -2.26 5.41
CA GLY A 116 -14.06 -1.37 4.32
C GLY A 116 -12.97 -1.96 3.42
N GLN A 117 -12.85 -1.38 2.24
CA GLN A 117 -11.76 -1.67 1.31
C GLN A 117 -11.25 -0.36 0.73
N SER A 118 -9.93 -0.24 0.64
CA SER A 118 -9.23 0.81 -0.08
C SER A 118 -8.19 0.21 -1.02
N TYR A 119 -7.36 1.06 -1.61
CA TYR A 119 -6.26 0.67 -2.47
C TYR A 119 -5.01 1.43 -2.07
N LEU A 120 -3.92 0.70 -1.87
CA LEU A 120 -2.59 1.27 -1.69
C LEU A 120 -1.87 1.25 -3.03
N LEU A 121 -1.38 2.42 -3.44
CA LEU A 121 -0.45 2.55 -4.55
C LEU A 121 0.97 2.56 -3.99
N GLY A 122 1.74 1.53 -4.30
CA GLY A 122 3.17 1.53 -4.00
C GLY A 122 3.99 2.09 -5.16
N VAL A 123 5.01 2.85 -4.80
CA VAL A 123 5.97 3.50 -5.70
C VAL A 123 7.37 3.06 -5.29
N SER A 124 8.18 2.66 -6.27
CA SER A 124 9.58 2.28 -6.07
C SER A 124 10.50 2.92 -7.11
N ASP A 125 11.55 3.57 -6.60
CA ASP A 125 12.61 4.19 -7.40
C ASP A 125 13.84 3.27 -7.57
N ASP A 126 13.89 2.14 -6.86
CA ASP A 126 15.07 1.27 -6.76
C ASP A 126 14.83 -0.14 -7.31
N LYS A 127 13.98 -0.22 -8.33
CA LYS A 127 13.59 -1.47 -9.02
C LYS A 127 12.88 -2.47 -8.09
N GLY A 128 12.03 -1.98 -7.19
CA GLY A 128 11.16 -2.81 -6.35
C GLY A 128 11.78 -3.30 -5.05
N LYS A 129 12.94 -2.79 -4.64
CA LYS A 129 13.58 -3.20 -3.37
C LYS A 129 12.94 -2.49 -2.18
N LYS A 130 12.70 -1.19 -2.31
CA LYS A 130 12.00 -0.36 -1.33
C LYS A 130 10.75 0.23 -1.95
N TRP A 131 9.69 0.26 -1.16
CA TRP A 131 8.39 0.77 -1.56
C TRP A 131 7.94 1.88 -0.63
N LYS A 132 7.36 2.92 -1.22
CA LYS A 132 6.61 3.94 -0.53
C LYS A 132 5.15 3.86 -0.96
N PHE A 133 4.23 4.18 -0.06
CA PHE A 133 2.80 3.95 -0.27
C PHE A 133 2.00 5.24 -0.18
N LEU A 134 0.92 5.26 -0.96
CA LEU A 134 -0.17 6.23 -0.88
C LEU A 134 -1.48 5.45 -0.75
N ASP A 135 -2.35 5.85 0.18
CA ASP A 135 -3.75 5.45 0.14
C ASP A 135 -4.47 6.26 -0.94
N VAL A 136 -4.91 5.57 -2.00
CA VAL A 136 -5.49 6.20 -3.19
C VAL A 136 -6.97 5.91 -3.39
N GLY A 137 -7.58 5.07 -2.54
CA GLY A 137 -8.97 4.64 -2.73
C GLY A 137 -10.00 5.78 -2.69
N SER A 138 -9.67 6.90 -2.03
CA SER A 138 -10.47 8.12 -2.02
C SER A 138 -9.72 9.35 -2.51
N MET A 139 -8.60 9.18 -3.22
CA MET A 139 -7.78 10.30 -3.69
C MET A 139 -8.36 10.87 -5.00
N PRO A 140 -8.65 12.18 -5.07
CA PRO A 140 -9.08 12.79 -6.33
C PRO A 140 -8.01 12.65 -7.42
N PRO A 141 -8.38 12.31 -8.68
CA PRO A 141 -7.41 12.10 -9.75
C PRO A 141 -6.45 13.28 -9.99
N ASN A 142 -6.94 14.51 -9.86
CA ASN A 142 -6.13 15.72 -10.00
C ASN A 142 -5.05 15.85 -8.90
N ILE A 143 -5.29 15.32 -7.69
CA ILE A 143 -4.30 15.29 -6.61
C ILE A 143 -3.28 14.18 -6.90
N LEU A 144 -3.75 13.01 -7.34
CA LEU A 144 -2.87 11.90 -7.72
C LEU A 144 -1.88 12.32 -8.81
N HIS A 145 -2.34 12.98 -9.88
CA HIS A 145 -1.48 13.45 -10.97
C HIS A 145 -0.47 14.53 -10.52
N LYS A 146 -0.81 15.34 -9.52
CA LYS A 146 0.14 16.30 -8.93
C LYS A 146 1.23 15.61 -8.11
N LEU A 147 0.87 14.54 -7.41
CA LEU A 147 1.81 13.74 -6.62
C LEU A 147 2.71 12.87 -7.49
N LEU A 148 2.16 12.33 -8.59
CA LEU A 148 2.83 11.38 -9.47
C LEU A 148 2.67 11.83 -10.93
N PRO A 149 3.49 12.79 -11.40
CA PRO A 149 3.38 13.30 -12.77
C PRO A 149 3.68 12.24 -13.84
N ASP A 150 4.51 11.24 -13.53
CA ASP A 150 4.87 10.13 -14.42
C ASP A 150 3.92 8.92 -14.32
N PHE A 151 2.76 9.07 -13.65
CA PHE A 151 1.79 8.00 -13.44
C PHE A 151 1.41 7.31 -14.75
N ASN A 152 1.39 5.97 -14.73
CA ASN A 152 1.04 5.18 -15.91
C ASN A 152 -0.48 5.12 -16.09
N ASN A 153 -0.99 5.69 -17.19
CA ASN A 153 -2.43 5.75 -17.47
C ASN A 153 -3.10 4.38 -17.70
N GLU A 154 -2.34 3.29 -17.92
CA GLU A 154 -2.89 1.93 -17.93
C GLU A 154 -3.19 1.38 -16.52
N LEU A 155 -2.67 2.03 -15.47
CA LEU A 155 -2.96 1.69 -14.08
C LEU A 155 -4.28 2.35 -13.69
N VAL A 156 -5.36 1.59 -13.75
CA VAL A 156 -6.69 2.04 -13.32
C VAL A 156 -6.85 1.78 -11.83
N ILE A 157 -7.17 2.84 -11.08
CA ILE A 157 -7.56 2.73 -9.66
C ILE A 157 -9.09 2.56 -9.63
N PRO A 158 -9.60 1.40 -9.18
CA PRO A 158 -11.03 1.19 -9.08
C PRO A 158 -11.62 1.98 -7.91
N GLU A 159 -12.92 2.24 -7.97
CA GLU A 159 -13.64 2.87 -6.86
C GLU A 159 -13.67 1.95 -5.64
N SER A 160 -13.42 2.52 -4.46
CA SER A 160 -13.57 1.79 -3.20
C SER A 160 -15.04 1.45 -2.96
N PRO A 161 -15.38 0.18 -2.66
CA PRO A 161 -16.75 -0.20 -2.35
C PRO A 161 -17.22 0.46 -1.05
N LYS A 162 -18.54 0.61 -0.91
CA LYS A 162 -19.13 1.12 0.34
C LYS A 162 -18.82 0.16 1.49
N PRO A 163 -18.48 0.66 2.68
CA PRO A 163 -18.29 -0.19 3.85
C PRO A 163 -19.54 -1.02 4.15
N VAL A 164 -19.34 -2.28 4.50
CA VAL A 164 -20.41 -3.23 4.86
C VAL A 164 -20.41 -3.44 6.36
N TYR A 165 -21.59 -3.36 6.97
CA TYR A 165 -21.78 -3.66 8.38
C TYR A 165 -22.16 -5.14 8.55
N PHE A 166 -21.65 -5.77 9.61
CA PHE A 166 -22.07 -7.09 10.06
C PHE A 166 -22.06 -7.14 11.59
N ASP A 167 -23.04 -7.85 12.16
CA ASP A 167 -23.11 -8.10 13.60
C ASP A 167 -22.08 -9.17 14.02
N ASP A 168 -21.73 -9.18 15.31
CA ASP A 168 -20.88 -10.21 15.94
C ASP A 168 -21.57 -11.59 15.97
#